data_AF-A0A8J6MX45-F1
#
_entry.id   AF-A0A8J6MX45-F1
#
_cell.length_a   1.000
_cell.length_b   1.000
_cell.length_c   1.000
_cell.angle_alpha   90.00
_cell.angle_beta   90.00
_cell.angle_gamma   90.00
#
_symmetry.space_group_name_H-M   'P 1'
#
loop_
_entity.id
_entity.type
_entity.pdbx_description
1 polymer ?
#
loop_
_entity_poly.entity_id
_entity_poly.type
_entity_poly.pdbx_seq_one_letter_code
_entity_poly.pdbx_strand_id
1 'polypeptide(L)'
;MGPITEFEFSVDEQYENEKGVFTVISIDNDEMLIRWEHGEEIRTEIDLQRRIQTRRQREKAESEAQAEAAQSRAGKRTGSKTPKVFEGFQPGDFKNSAAQTNWRGRNQLGRAVIRNLPKTRFDFSSWAYAQKPEMHVSDKEHHTRNGSGDQARFFVRLDPLSLVYGFCASRPDGSSGASKDWDALAAWLMQHENDHMLQELAATHNLAVCDRMRSASGTLLPFEDGWKIDGGEKSQKMDILAGFIDLLPATGGVSMEIARRVEKNDVVARGKDIADDIAELFARLMPLYEAAVK
;
A
#
# COMPACT_ATOMS: atom_id res chain seq x y z
N MET A 1 -6.57 24.52 -31.93
CA MET A 1 -7.67 24.27 -30.99
C MET A 1 -8.71 23.46 -31.75
N GLY A 2 -8.86 22.17 -31.42
CA GLY A 2 -9.92 21.33 -32.00
C GLY A 2 -11.28 21.70 -31.39
N PRO A 3 -12.40 21.46 -32.10
CA PRO A 3 -13.71 21.89 -31.66
C PRO A 3 -14.13 21.10 -30.40
N ILE A 4 -14.73 21.81 -29.43
CA ILE A 4 -15.42 21.20 -28.29
C ILE A 4 -16.75 20.68 -28.87
N THR A 5 -16.90 19.38 -28.99
CA THR A 5 -18.18 18.77 -29.36
C THR A 5 -19.14 18.96 -28.17
N GLU A 6 -20.09 19.87 -28.31
CA GLU A 6 -21.20 20.02 -27.35
C GLU A 6 -22.07 18.76 -27.41
N PHE A 7 -22.27 18.12 -26.26
CA PHE A 7 -23.22 17.02 -26.11
C PHE A 7 -24.61 17.62 -25.86
N GLU A 8 -25.54 17.38 -26.79
CA GLU A 8 -26.91 17.91 -26.78
C GLU A 8 -27.90 16.79 -26.42
N PHE A 9 -28.90 17.12 -25.60
CA PHE A 9 -29.94 16.18 -25.19
C PHE A 9 -31.21 16.44 -26.00
N SER A 10 -31.88 15.38 -26.42
CA SER A 10 -33.15 15.44 -27.15
C SER A 10 -34.29 14.87 -26.30
N VAL A 11 -35.48 15.48 -26.41
CA VAL A 11 -36.72 14.96 -25.81
C VAL A 11 -37.09 13.63 -26.46
N ASP A 12 -37.64 12.71 -25.66
CA ASP A 12 -38.02 11.32 -26.00
C ASP A 12 -36.84 10.38 -26.32
N GLU A 13 -35.60 10.85 -26.18
CA GLU A 13 -34.41 9.99 -26.26
C GLU A 13 -34.02 9.40 -24.91
N GLN A 14 -33.42 8.20 -24.97
CA GLN A 14 -32.94 7.46 -23.81
C GLN A 14 -31.44 7.65 -23.61
N TYR A 15 -31.07 7.93 -22.37
CA TYR A 15 -29.69 8.10 -21.92
C TYR A 15 -29.47 7.31 -20.62
N GLU A 16 -28.22 7.06 -20.25
CA GLU A 16 -27.90 6.23 -19.07
C GLU A 16 -27.00 6.98 -18.10
N ASN A 17 -27.37 7.00 -16.81
CA ASN A 17 -26.52 7.49 -15.72
C ASN A 17 -26.31 6.42 -14.63
N GLU A 18 -25.69 6.79 -13.52
CA GLU A 18 -25.38 5.86 -12.41
C GLU A 18 -26.63 5.24 -11.75
N LYS A 19 -27.81 5.85 -11.93
CA LYS A 19 -29.10 5.31 -11.47
C LYS A 19 -29.79 4.40 -12.49
N GLY A 20 -29.30 4.35 -13.74
CA GLY A 20 -29.86 3.53 -14.81
C GLY A 20 -30.28 4.33 -16.04
N VAL A 21 -31.03 3.67 -16.93
CA VAL A 21 -31.55 4.26 -18.16
C VAL A 21 -32.70 5.21 -17.82
N PHE A 22 -32.66 6.42 -18.39
CA PHE A 22 -33.69 7.44 -18.28
C PHE A 22 -34.06 8.00 -19.65
N THR A 23 -35.31 8.42 -19.79
CA THR A 23 -35.83 9.15 -20.96
C THR A 23 -35.96 10.63 -20.62
N VAL A 24 -35.57 11.52 -21.53
CA VAL A 24 -35.82 12.96 -21.38
C VAL A 24 -37.28 13.24 -21.75
N ILE A 25 -38.06 13.75 -20.82
CA ILE A 25 -39.49 14.01 -20.98
C ILE A 25 -39.76 15.45 -21.44
N SER A 26 -38.96 16.42 -20.98
CA SER A 26 -39.03 17.81 -21.44
C SER A 26 -37.70 18.53 -21.23
N ILE A 27 -37.45 19.57 -22.03
CA ILE A 27 -36.31 20.46 -21.90
C ILE A 27 -36.85 21.89 -21.87
N ASP A 28 -36.56 22.63 -20.80
CA ASP A 28 -36.97 24.00 -20.59
C ASP A 28 -35.73 24.85 -20.23
N ASN A 29 -35.23 25.63 -21.21
CA ASN A 29 -34.01 26.43 -21.10
C ASN A 29 -32.79 25.61 -20.63
N ASP A 30 -32.39 25.77 -19.37
CA ASP A 30 -31.19 25.16 -18.77
C ASP A 30 -31.50 23.90 -17.95
N GLU A 31 -32.77 23.52 -17.86
CA GLU A 31 -33.24 22.35 -17.10
C GLU A 31 -33.92 21.32 -18.02
N MET A 32 -33.78 20.05 -17.66
CA MET A 32 -34.52 18.96 -18.29
C MET A 32 -35.26 18.11 -17.25
N LEU A 33 -36.43 17.60 -17.61
CA LEU A 33 -37.15 16.60 -16.85
C LEU A 33 -36.76 15.22 -17.37
N ILE A 34 -36.23 14.36 -16.51
CA ILE A 34 -35.87 12.99 -16.86
C ILE A 34 -36.73 11.99 -16.07
N ARG A 35 -37.12 10.90 -16.72
CA ARG A 35 -37.88 9.80 -16.13
C ARG A 35 -37.13 8.49 -16.31
N TRP A 36 -36.91 7.76 -15.23
CA TRP A 36 -36.31 6.42 -15.28
C TRP A 36 -37.40 5.34 -15.45
N GLU A 37 -37.02 4.13 -15.89
CA GLU A 37 -37.95 3.02 -16.15
C GLU A 37 -38.83 2.63 -14.95
N HIS A 38 -38.32 2.82 -13.73
CA HIS A 38 -39.08 2.59 -12.49
C HIS A 38 -40.11 3.69 -12.14
N GLY A 39 -40.26 4.71 -12.99
CA GLY A 39 -41.27 5.76 -12.87
C GLY A 39 -40.88 6.99 -12.05
N GLU A 40 -39.69 7.02 -11.43
CA GLU A 40 -39.16 8.23 -10.78
C GLU A 40 -38.88 9.32 -11.82
N GLU A 41 -39.24 10.56 -11.49
CA GLU A 41 -39.00 11.76 -12.31
C GLU A 41 -38.18 12.78 -11.52
N ILE A 42 -37.21 13.40 -12.17
CA ILE A 42 -36.46 14.52 -11.58
C ILE A 42 -36.22 15.63 -12.60
N ARG A 43 -36.16 16.86 -12.09
CA ARG A 43 -35.63 18.00 -12.82
C ARG A 43 -34.13 18.12 -12.56
N THR A 44 -33.35 18.25 -13.62
CA THR A 44 -31.90 18.32 -13.54
C THR A 44 -31.35 19.34 -14.52
N GLU A 45 -30.29 20.04 -14.14
CA GLU A 45 -29.60 20.98 -15.02
C GLU A 45 -28.93 20.23 -16.19
N ILE A 46 -29.08 20.79 -17.39
CA ILE A 46 -28.52 20.22 -18.62
C ILE A 46 -26.99 20.11 -18.53
N ASP A 47 -26.34 21.12 -17.96
CA ASP A 47 -24.88 21.14 -17.80
C ASP A 47 -24.38 20.06 -16.84
N LEU A 48 -25.15 19.73 -15.81
CA LEU A 48 -24.80 18.64 -14.88
C LEU A 48 -24.85 17.29 -15.61
N GLN A 49 -25.93 17.02 -16.37
CA GLN A 49 -26.05 15.77 -17.13
C GLN A 49 -25.02 15.70 -18.25
N ARG A 50 -24.71 16.83 -18.91
CA ARG A 50 -23.68 16.92 -19.95
C ARG A 50 -22.30 16.54 -19.40
N ARG A 51 -21.94 17.02 -18.21
CA ARG A 51 -20.68 16.66 -17.53
C ARG A 51 -20.63 15.18 -17.17
N ILE A 52 -21.73 14.60 -16.70
CA ILE A 52 -21.83 13.17 -16.38
C ILE A 52 -21.64 12.31 -17.63
N GLN A 53 -22.31 12.66 -18.74
CA GLN A 53 -22.19 11.94 -20.02
C GLN A 53 -20.78 12.07 -20.61
N THR A 54 -20.19 13.27 -20.60
CA THR A 54 -18.83 13.50 -21.10
C THR A 54 -17.80 12.68 -20.32
N ARG A 55 -17.93 12.63 -18.99
CA ARG A 55 -17.07 11.80 -18.13
C ARG A 55 -17.23 10.31 -18.45
N ARG A 56 -18.47 9.82 -18.60
CA ARG A 56 -18.74 8.42 -18.96
C ARG A 56 -18.23 8.04 -20.34
N GLN A 57 -18.39 8.91 -21.34
CA GLN A 57 -17.85 8.67 -22.68
C GLN A 57 -16.33 8.57 -22.67
N ARG A 58 -15.66 9.39 -21.86
CA ARG A 58 -14.22 9.30 -21.66
C ARG A 58 -13.80 8.00 -20.96
N GLU A 59 -14.48 7.62 -19.89
CA GLU A 59 -14.22 6.36 -19.17
C GLU A 59 -14.52 5.12 -20.04
N LYS A 60 -15.59 5.16 -20.85
CA LYS A 60 -15.98 4.10 -21.79
C LYS A 60 -14.99 4.00 -22.96
N ALA A 61 -14.57 5.12 -23.55
CA ALA A 61 -13.55 5.12 -24.60
C ALA A 61 -12.19 4.63 -24.08
N GLU A 62 -11.82 4.98 -22.84
CA GLU A 62 -10.60 4.47 -22.20
C GLU A 62 -10.71 2.96 -21.89
N SER A 63 -11.89 2.47 -21.48
CA SER A 63 -12.17 1.05 -21.25
C SER A 63 -12.22 0.23 -22.56
N GLU A 64 -12.81 0.77 -23.63
CA GLU A 64 -12.91 0.13 -24.94
C GLU A 64 -11.56 0.11 -25.64
N ALA A 65 -10.77 1.19 -25.58
CA ALA A 65 -9.39 1.19 -26.06
C ALA A 65 -8.51 0.16 -25.31
N GLN A 66 -8.75 -0.04 -24.01
CA GLN A 66 -8.09 -1.09 -23.22
C GLN A 66 -8.59 -2.50 -23.58
N ALA A 67 -9.88 -2.66 -23.90
CA ALA A 67 -10.46 -3.93 -24.33
C ALA A 67 -10.00 -4.34 -25.74
N GLU A 68 -9.92 -3.40 -26.70
CA GLU A 68 -9.37 -3.63 -28.04
C GLU A 68 -7.85 -3.93 -27.98
N ALA A 69 -7.11 -3.25 -27.11
CA ALA A 69 -5.72 -3.58 -26.81
C ALA A 69 -5.55 -4.95 -26.13
N ALA A 70 -6.56 -5.44 -25.41
CA ALA A 70 -6.57 -6.78 -24.80
C ALA A 70 -6.97 -7.87 -25.81
N GLN A 71 -7.90 -7.60 -26.72
CA GLN A 71 -8.32 -8.55 -27.77
C GLN A 71 -7.22 -8.78 -28.81
N SER A 72 -6.45 -7.75 -29.16
CA SER A 72 -5.26 -7.90 -30.03
C SER A 72 -4.11 -8.70 -29.37
N ARG A 73 -4.16 -8.93 -28.05
CA ARG A 73 -3.20 -9.75 -27.29
C ARG A 73 -3.69 -11.17 -26.97
N ALA A 74 -4.93 -11.51 -27.32
CA ALA A 74 -5.50 -12.85 -27.07
C ALA A 74 -5.02 -13.92 -28.07
N GLY A 75 -4.32 -13.53 -29.14
CA GLY A 75 -3.80 -14.44 -30.16
C GLY A 75 -2.29 -14.68 -30.09
N LYS A 76 -1.81 -15.39 -29.04
CA LYS A 76 -0.63 -16.29 -29.11
C LYS A 76 -0.35 -16.93 -27.74
N ARG A 77 -0.94 -18.11 -27.54
CA ARG A 77 -0.35 -19.12 -26.65
C ARG A 77 0.89 -19.66 -27.35
N THR A 78 2.07 -19.17 -26.98
CA THR A 78 3.35 -19.75 -27.37
C THR A 78 4.36 -19.64 -26.24
N GLY A 79 4.90 -20.79 -25.83
CA GLY A 79 6.30 -20.98 -25.44
C GLY A 79 6.79 -20.26 -24.18
N SER A 80 7.17 -21.05 -23.17
CA SER A 80 8.20 -20.75 -22.16
C SER A 80 8.49 -19.25 -21.94
N LYS A 81 7.68 -18.58 -21.12
CA LYS A 81 7.96 -17.19 -20.75
C LYS A 81 9.08 -17.18 -19.70
N THR A 82 10.24 -16.69 -20.10
CA THR A 82 11.24 -16.11 -19.21
C THR A 82 10.51 -15.34 -18.09
N PRO A 83 10.83 -15.56 -16.81
CA PRO A 83 10.15 -14.85 -15.73
C PRO A 83 10.28 -13.35 -15.99
N LYS A 84 9.13 -12.65 -16.11
CA LYS A 84 9.12 -11.20 -16.26
C LYS A 84 9.96 -10.62 -15.11
N VAL A 85 10.90 -9.75 -15.45
CA VAL A 85 11.72 -9.03 -14.47
C VAL A 85 10.89 -7.88 -13.89
N PHE A 86 11.20 -7.46 -12.67
CA PHE A 86 10.58 -6.27 -12.08
C PHE A 86 11.19 -5.02 -12.71
N GLU A 87 10.35 -4.20 -13.34
CA GLU A 87 10.76 -2.97 -14.05
C GLU A 87 10.34 -1.70 -13.30
N GLY A 88 9.88 -1.83 -12.05
CA GLY A 88 9.34 -0.73 -11.25
C GLY A 88 7.83 -0.78 -11.09
N PHE A 89 7.33 0.02 -10.15
CA PHE A 89 5.90 0.18 -9.90
C PHE A 89 5.26 1.06 -10.97
N GLN A 90 4.06 0.68 -11.38
CA GLN A 90 3.24 1.47 -12.30
C GLN A 90 2.28 2.39 -11.52
N PRO A 91 1.85 3.53 -12.08
CA PRO A 91 0.90 4.42 -11.40
C PRO A 91 -0.40 3.73 -10.96
N GLY A 92 -0.85 2.71 -11.70
CA GLY A 92 -2.05 1.91 -11.40
C GLY A 92 -1.86 0.81 -10.34
N ASP A 93 -0.62 0.61 -9.84
CA ASP A 93 -0.34 -0.30 -8.71
C ASP A 93 -0.71 0.34 -7.36
N PHE A 94 -0.77 1.67 -7.28
CA PHE A 94 -1.08 2.45 -6.07
C PHE A 94 -2.58 2.51 -5.82
N LYS A 95 -3.08 1.54 -5.06
CA LYS A 95 -4.49 1.34 -4.72
C LYS A 95 -4.61 0.44 -3.49
N ASN A 96 -5.77 0.42 -2.86
CA ASN A 96 -6.01 -0.38 -1.64
C ASN A 96 -6.21 -1.89 -1.88
N SER A 97 -6.10 -2.36 -3.13
CA SER A 97 -6.39 -3.75 -3.51
C SER A 97 -5.26 -4.37 -4.33
N ALA A 98 -5.01 -5.65 -4.07
CA ALA A 98 -4.14 -6.51 -4.84
C ALA A 98 -4.60 -6.77 -6.29
N ALA A 99 -5.86 -6.50 -6.62
CA ALA A 99 -6.45 -6.88 -7.90
C ALA A 99 -5.62 -6.34 -9.07
N GLN A 100 -5.33 -7.19 -10.07
CA GLN A 100 -4.57 -6.83 -11.26
C GLN A 100 -3.14 -6.29 -10.98
N THR A 101 -2.55 -6.59 -9.82
CA THR A 101 -1.13 -6.29 -9.54
C THR A 101 -0.26 -7.53 -9.75
N ASN A 102 0.94 -7.34 -10.31
CA ASN A 102 1.89 -8.44 -10.55
C ASN A 102 3.20 -8.30 -9.75
N TRP A 103 3.50 -7.12 -9.22
CA TRP A 103 4.80 -6.82 -8.58
C TRP A 103 5.09 -7.66 -7.33
N ARG A 104 4.05 -8.12 -6.61
CA ARG A 104 4.16 -8.92 -5.37
C ARG A 104 4.65 -10.36 -5.59
N GLY A 105 4.77 -10.78 -6.85
CA GLY A 105 5.18 -12.15 -7.18
C GLY A 105 6.62 -12.44 -6.77
N ARG A 106 6.89 -13.71 -6.42
CA ARG A 106 8.26 -14.17 -6.08
C ARG A 106 9.26 -13.86 -7.19
N ASN A 107 8.89 -14.03 -8.45
CA ASN A 107 9.76 -13.74 -9.60
C ASN A 107 9.78 -12.27 -10.04
N GLN A 108 9.17 -11.37 -9.27
CA GLN A 108 9.04 -9.94 -9.54
C GLN A 108 9.86 -9.17 -8.50
N LEU A 109 9.24 -8.26 -7.74
CA LEU A 109 9.95 -7.47 -6.73
C LEU A 109 10.63 -8.36 -5.70
N GLY A 110 9.97 -9.45 -5.28
CA GLY A 110 10.53 -10.39 -4.30
C GLY A 110 11.92 -10.89 -4.67
N ARG A 111 12.09 -11.39 -5.90
CA ARG A 111 13.40 -11.85 -6.40
C ARG A 111 14.39 -10.70 -6.55
N ALA A 112 13.94 -9.54 -7.00
CA ALA A 112 14.81 -8.37 -7.15
C ALA A 112 15.41 -7.94 -5.80
N VAL A 113 14.57 -7.88 -4.76
CA VAL A 113 14.98 -7.54 -3.39
C VAL A 113 15.86 -8.63 -2.79
N ILE A 114 15.41 -9.89 -2.78
CA ILE A 114 16.12 -11.00 -2.12
C ILE A 114 17.50 -11.25 -2.73
N ARG A 115 17.69 -10.99 -4.03
CA ARG A 115 19.00 -11.15 -4.69
C ARG A 115 20.09 -10.31 -4.03
N ASN A 116 19.72 -9.15 -3.49
CA ASN A 116 20.63 -8.18 -2.91
C ASN A 116 20.71 -8.27 -1.37
N LEU A 117 19.93 -9.16 -0.74
CA LEU A 117 20.03 -9.39 0.70
C LEU A 117 21.24 -10.26 1.07
N PRO A 118 21.84 -10.06 2.26
CA PRO A 118 22.85 -10.97 2.80
C PRO A 118 22.31 -12.40 2.89
N LYS A 119 23.08 -13.37 2.36
CA LYS A 119 22.70 -14.81 2.33
C LYS A 119 23.48 -15.66 3.33
N THR A 120 24.19 -15.04 4.26
CA THR A 120 25.13 -15.72 5.15
C THR A 120 24.43 -16.45 6.29
N ARG A 121 23.27 -15.95 6.75
CA ARG A 121 22.57 -16.48 7.93
C ARG A 121 21.13 -16.92 7.68
N PHE A 122 20.47 -16.37 6.66
CA PHE A 122 19.05 -16.62 6.38
C PHE A 122 18.84 -16.96 4.91
N ASP A 123 17.87 -17.82 4.64
CA ASP A 123 17.40 -18.15 3.29
C ASP A 123 16.04 -17.48 3.06
N PHE A 124 16.10 -16.19 2.72
CA PHE A 124 14.90 -15.38 2.51
C PHE A 124 14.05 -15.85 1.33
N SER A 125 12.74 -15.82 1.51
CA SER A 125 11.73 -15.92 0.45
C SER A 125 10.72 -14.78 0.59
N SER A 126 9.90 -14.58 -0.45
CA SER A 126 8.82 -13.60 -0.44
C SER A 126 7.46 -14.24 -0.65
N TRP A 127 6.44 -13.62 -0.06
CA TRP A 127 5.04 -14.04 -0.14
C TRP A 127 4.13 -12.82 -0.30
N ALA A 128 3.13 -12.94 -1.18
CA ALA A 128 2.10 -11.92 -1.32
C ALA A 128 1.12 -12.01 -0.13
N TYR A 129 0.77 -10.87 0.45
CA TYR A 129 -0.10 -10.82 1.63
C TYR A 129 -1.57 -10.69 1.22
N ALA A 130 -2.24 -11.84 1.10
CA ALA A 130 -3.66 -11.95 0.79
C ALA A 130 -4.09 -11.04 -0.39
N GLN A 131 -5.25 -10.39 -0.25
CA GLN A 131 -5.79 -9.42 -1.22
C GLN A 131 -5.28 -7.99 -0.98
N LYS A 132 -4.31 -7.79 -0.09
CA LYS A 132 -3.73 -6.47 0.16
C LYS A 132 -2.57 -6.21 -0.82
N PRO A 133 -2.35 -4.97 -1.25
CA PRO A 133 -1.20 -4.55 -2.06
C PRO A 133 0.12 -4.59 -1.24
N GLU A 134 0.45 -5.75 -0.67
CA GLU A 134 1.53 -5.94 0.29
C GLU A 134 2.24 -7.28 0.04
N MET A 135 3.57 -7.27 0.19
CA MET A 135 4.46 -8.41 0.07
C MET A 135 5.33 -8.50 1.32
N HIS A 136 5.53 -9.71 1.83
CA HIS A 136 6.40 -9.99 2.98
C HIS A 136 7.66 -10.70 2.54
N VAL A 137 8.75 -10.46 3.25
CA VAL A 137 10.04 -11.13 3.08
C VAL A 137 10.51 -11.62 4.45
N SER A 138 10.74 -12.92 4.56
CA SER A 138 11.14 -13.61 5.79
C SER A 138 12.00 -14.82 5.44
N ASP A 139 12.78 -15.28 6.41
CA ASP A 139 13.49 -16.56 6.32
C ASP A 139 12.51 -17.73 6.14
N LYS A 140 12.89 -18.70 5.32
CA LYS A 140 12.03 -19.85 5.00
C LYS A 140 11.82 -20.80 6.18
N GLU A 141 12.81 -20.96 7.05
CA GLU A 141 12.69 -21.81 8.23
C GLU A 141 11.79 -21.15 9.27
N HIS A 142 11.91 -19.83 9.41
CA HIS A 142 11.05 -19.06 10.31
C HIS A 142 9.60 -18.96 9.81
N HIS A 143 9.37 -18.81 8.50
CA HIS A 143 8.03 -18.59 7.96
C HIS A 143 7.10 -19.81 8.15
N THR A 144 6.12 -19.71 9.05
CA THR A 144 5.11 -20.76 9.27
C THR A 144 3.74 -20.40 8.71
N ARG A 145 3.07 -21.35 8.06
CA ARG A 145 1.74 -21.15 7.45
C ARG A 145 0.65 -20.77 8.47
N ASN A 146 0.78 -21.22 9.71
CA ASN A 146 -0.21 -21.00 10.78
C ASN A 146 0.14 -19.82 11.72
N GLY A 147 1.37 -19.29 11.66
CA GLY A 147 1.85 -18.19 12.51
C GLY A 147 2.17 -16.89 11.74
N SER A 148 1.92 -16.86 10.42
CA SER A 148 2.34 -15.76 9.54
C SER A 148 1.87 -14.35 9.94
N GLY A 149 0.88 -14.21 10.83
CA GLY A 149 0.43 -12.91 11.35
C GLY A 149 1.40 -12.26 12.35
N ASP A 150 2.04 -13.10 13.17
CA ASP A 150 2.69 -12.69 14.42
C ASP A 150 4.23 -12.74 14.36
N GLN A 151 4.77 -13.22 13.24
CA GLN A 151 6.20 -13.36 13.01
C GLN A 151 6.85 -12.06 12.55
N ALA A 152 8.07 -11.82 13.04
CA ALA A 152 8.95 -10.78 12.55
C ALA A 152 9.25 -10.97 11.06
N ARG A 153 9.15 -9.87 10.31
CA ARG A 153 9.27 -9.89 8.85
C ARG A 153 9.66 -8.53 8.31
N PHE A 154 10.25 -8.55 7.12
CA PHE A 154 10.27 -7.38 6.27
C PHE A 154 9.00 -7.31 5.44
N PHE A 155 8.61 -6.10 5.05
CA PHE A 155 7.42 -5.88 4.24
C PHE A 155 7.61 -4.76 3.22
N VAL A 156 6.85 -4.86 2.13
CA VAL A 156 6.66 -3.82 1.13
C VAL A 156 5.17 -3.68 0.88
N ARG A 157 4.63 -2.46 0.99
CA ARG A 157 3.20 -2.17 0.89
C ARG A 157 2.97 -0.93 0.04
N LEU A 158 1.97 -0.97 -0.83
CA LEU A 158 1.46 0.22 -1.50
C LEU A 158 0.15 0.67 -0.86
N ASP A 159 -0.04 1.97 -0.81
CA ASP A 159 -1.35 2.60 -0.65
C ASP A 159 -1.58 3.54 -1.86
N PRO A 160 -2.72 4.25 -1.95
CA PRO A 160 -3.00 5.11 -3.10
C PRO A 160 -2.01 6.25 -3.29
N LEU A 161 -1.27 6.64 -2.24
CA LEU A 161 -0.43 7.82 -2.21
C LEU A 161 1.06 7.51 -2.11
N SER A 162 1.44 6.31 -1.66
CA SER A 162 2.82 6.02 -1.29
C SER A 162 3.18 4.54 -1.27
N LEU A 163 4.48 4.31 -1.30
CA LEU A 163 5.12 3.04 -0.96
C LEU A 163 5.59 3.11 0.50
N VAL A 164 5.29 2.06 1.26
CA VAL A 164 5.77 1.88 2.64
C VAL A 164 6.52 0.56 2.71
N TYR A 165 7.77 0.58 3.19
CA TYR A 165 8.57 -0.63 3.33
C TYR A 165 9.49 -0.54 4.55
N GLY A 166 9.74 -1.69 5.18
CA GLY A 166 10.55 -1.76 6.38
C GLY A 166 10.41 -3.09 7.10
N PHE A 167 10.56 -3.04 8.42
CA PHE A 167 10.48 -4.18 9.32
C PHE A 167 9.22 -4.11 10.18
N CYS A 168 8.63 -5.27 10.48
CA CYS A 168 7.44 -5.40 11.30
C CYS A 168 7.61 -6.55 12.29
N ALA A 169 7.19 -6.34 13.53
CA ALA A 169 7.01 -7.37 14.55
C ALA A 169 5.69 -7.16 15.29
N SER A 170 5.03 -8.25 15.68
CA SER A 170 3.70 -8.17 16.27
C SER A 170 3.61 -8.94 17.59
N ARG A 171 2.88 -8.36 18.54
CA ARG A 171 2.38 -9.04 19.73
C ARG A 171 0.92 -9.46 19.49
N PRO A 172 0.59 -10.75 19.49
CA PRO A 172 -0.79 -11.22 19.26
C PRO A 172 -1.73 -10.79 20.40
N ASP A 173 -3.03 -10.79 20.10
CA ASP A 173 -4.08 -10.56 21.10
C ASP A 173 -4.53 -11.91 21.69
N GLY A 174 -4.35 -12.14 23.00
CA GLY A 174 -4.82 -13.37 23.66
C GLY A 174 -4.04 -13.82 24.90
N SER A 175 -4.61 -14.76 25.66
CA SER A 175 -4.18 -15.21 26.99
C SER A 175 -2.80 -15.89 27.06
N SER A 176 -2.17 -16.20 25.94
CA SER A 176 -0.79 -16.67 25.92
C SER A 176 0.24 -15.55 25.80
N GLY A 177 -0.15 -14.34 25.35
CA GLY A 177 0.60 -13.05 25.37
C GLY A 177 2.01 -12.98 24.76
N ALA A 178 2.69 -14.11 24.63
CA ALA A 178 4.09 -14.25 24.28
C ALA A 178 4.19 -14.52 22.78
N SER A 179 4.73 -13.53 22.07
CA SER A 179 5.33 -13.76 20.76
C SER A 179 6.83 -13.77 21.01
N LYS A 180 7.47 -14.94 20.78
CA LYS A 180 8.92 -15.10 20.97
C LYS A 180 9.68 -13.99 20.24
N ASP A 181 9.24 -13.67 19.03
CA ASP A 181 9.81 -12.62 18.19
C ASP A 181 9.66 -11.23 18.79
N TRP A 182 8.46 -10.91 19.30
CA TRP A 182 8.17 -9.64 19.95
C TRP A 182 9.00 -9.48 21.22
N ASP A 183 9.00 -10.49 22.08
CA ASP A 183 9.68 -10.44 23.37
C ASP A 183 11.20 -10.34 23.18
N ALA A 184 11.76 -11.07 22.21
CA ALA A 184 13.17 -10.98 21.85
C ALA A 184 13.56 -9.60 21.29
N LEU A 185 12.72 -9.04 20.42
CA LEU A 185 12.92 -7.70 19.89
C LEU A 185 12.82 -6.63 20.98
N ALA A 186 11.80 -6.70 21.84
CA ALA A 186 11.60 -5.77 22.94
C ALA A 186 12.79 -5.80 23.90
N ALA A 187 13.27 -7.00 24.27
CA ALA A 187 14.46 -7.16 25.10
C ALA A 187 15.73 -6.62 24.43
N TRP A 188 15.86 -6.75 23.12
CA TRP A 188 16.99 -6.20 22.37
C TRP A 188 16.96 -4.66 22.32
N LEU A 189 15.78 -4.06 22.15
CA LEU A 189 15.57 -2.60 22.16
C LEU A 189 15.75 -1.95 23.53
N MET A 190 15.68 -2.72 24.62
CA MET A 190 15.98 -2.22 25.97
C MET A 190 17.46 -1.87 26.17
N GLN A 191 18.35 -2.30 25.26
CA GLN A 191 19.77 -1.95 25.31
C GLN A 191 19.99 -0.61 24.62
N HIS A 192 20.56 0.37 25.34
CA HIS A 192 20.77 1.74 24.84
C HIS A 192 21.58 1.79 23.54
N GLU A 193 22.58 0.93 23.37
CA GLU A 193 23.39 0.86 22.14
C GLU A 193 22.55 0.48 20.91
N ASN A 194 21.59 -0.43 21.09
CA ASN A 194 20.70 -0.89 20.02
C ASN A 194 19.62 0.14 19.69
N ASP A 195 19.08 0.80 20.71
CA ASP A 195 18.13 1.90 20.53
C ASP A 195 18.77 3.07 19.78
N HIS A 196 19.96 3.50 20.21
CA HIS A 196 20.71 4.57 19.55
C HIS A 196 21.04 4.21 18.09
N MET A 197 21.51 2.99 17.83
CA MET A 197 21.74 2.52 16.46
C MET A 197 20.45 2.59 15.61
N LEU A 198 19.30 2.17 16.17
CA LEU A 198 18.03 2.26 15.47
C LEU A 198 17.60 3.72 15.23
N GLN A 199 17.86 4.60 16.19
CA GLN A 199 17.57 6.02 16.09
C GLN A 199 18.41 6.69 14.99
N GLU A 200 19.71 6.40 14.91
CA GLU A 200 20.60 6.86 13.84
C GLU A 200 20.14 6.35 12.47
N LEU A 201 19.74 5.08 12.38
CA LEU A 201 19.17 4.50 11.16
C LEU A 201 17.88 5.20 10.77
N ALA A 202 17.01 5.51 11.74
CA ALA A 202 15.77 6.21 11.50
C ALA A 202 15.99 7.63 10.99
N ALA A 203 16.96 8.36 11.58
CA ALA A 203 17.32 9.69 11.14
C ALA A 203 17.93 9.69 9.73
N THR A 204 18.83 8.75 9.47
CA THR A 204 19.56 8.66 8.18
C THR A 204 18.64 8.23 7.03
N HIS A 205 17.69 7.33 7.30
CA HIS A 205 16.86 6.71 6.26
C HIS A 205 15.40 7.18 6.28
N ASN A 206 15.08 8.22 7.04
CA ASN A 206 13.73 8.76 7.21
C ASN A 206 12.72 7.67 7.61
N LEU A 207 13.07 6.90 8.64
CA LEU A 207 12.19 5.87 9.17
C LEU A 207 11.30 6.45 10.26
N ALA A 208 10.09 5.92 10.30
CA ALA A 208 9.12 6.17 11.33
C ALA A 208 8.79 4.86 12.05
N VAL A 209 8.49 4.95 13.34
CA VAL A 209 7.99 3.81 14.13
C VAL A 209 6.53 4.04 14.46
N CYS A 210 5.65 3.09 14.17
CA CYS A 210 4.23 3.21 14.48
C CYS A 210 3.60 1.87 14.83
N ASP A 211 2.49 1.90 15.58
CA ASP A 211 1.61 0.76 15.74
C ASP A 211 0.58 0.75 14.59
N ARG A 212 0.73 -0.21 13.68
CA ARG A 212 -0.16 -0.39 12.53
C ARG A 212 -1.62 -0.63 12.95
N MET A 213 -1.85 -1.25 14.11
CA MET A 213 -3.21 -1.52 14.59
C MET A 213 -3.88 -0.25 15.13
N ARG A 214 -3.09 0.74 15.55
CA ARG A 214 -3.57 1.93 16.26
C ARG A 214 -2.87 3.18 15.73
N SER A 215 -3.27 3.60 14.53
CA SER A 215 -2.76 4.84 13.92
C SER A 215 -2.97 6.10 14.79
N ALA A 216 -3.92 6.06 15.75
CA ALA A 216 -4.19 7.13 16.69
C ALA A 216 -3.14 7.27 17.81
N SER A 217 -2.29 6.26 18.03
CA SER A 217 -1.22 6.30 19.04
C SER A 217 -0.05 7.21 18.65
N GLY A 218 -0.11 7.83 17.47
CA GLY A 218 0.94 8.70 16.94
C GLY A 218 2.04 7.93 16.21
N THR A 219 2.87 8.68 15.49
CA THR A 219 4.03 8.14 14.78
C THR A 219 5.29 8.63 15.48
N LEU A 220 6.18 7.72 15.86
CA LEU A 220 7.46 8.09 16.44
C LEU A 220 8.46 8.44 15.35
N LEU A 221 9.13 9.55 15.56
CA LEU A 221 10.20 10.05 14.71
C LEU A 221 11.47 10.26 15.54
N PRO A 222 12.66 10.05 14.96
CA PRO A 222 13.91 10.39 15.60
C PRO A 222 13.95 11.92 15.87
N PHE A 223 14.41 12.30 17.07
CA PHE A 223 14.50 13.69 17.49
C PHE A 223 15.61 13.90 18.51
N GLU A 224 16.60 14.74 18.17
CA GLU A 224 17.80 14.95 18.99
C GLU A 224 18.44 13.60 19.37
N ASP A 225 18.66 13.35 20.66
CA ASP A 225 19.21 12.11 21.22
C ASP A 225 18.09 11.16 21.73
N GLY A 226 16.89 11.22 21.14
CA GLY A 226 15.84 10.25 21.40
C GLY A 226 14.73 10.24 20.35
N TRP A 227 13.50 10.05 20.81
CA TRP A 227 12.32 9.91 19.98
C TRP A 227 11.27 10.96 20.35
N LYS A 228 10.45 11.35 19.37
CA LYS A 228 9.26 12.18 19.61
C LYS A 228 8.03 11.54 18.99
N ILE A 229 6.89 11.68 19.66
CA ILE A 229 5.59 11.33 19.08
C ILE A 229 5.11 12.49 18.21
N ASP A 230 4.89 12.22 16.94
CA ASP A 230 4.25 13.11 15.98
C ASP A 230 2.73 12.95 16.03
N GLY A 231 2.01 14.08 16.05
CA GLY A 231 0.53 14.11 16.04
C GLY A 231 -0.19 14.27 17.39
N GLY A 232 0.52 14.55 18.49
CA GLY A 232 -0.10 14.95 19.77
C GLY A 232 -0.09 16.47 19.97
N GLU A 233 -1.08 17.03 20.69
CA GLU A 233 -1.11 18.46 21.08
C GLU A 233 0.13 18.89 21.90
N LYS A 234 0.86 17.92 22.47
CA LYS A 234 2.14 18.13 23.16
C LYS A 234 3.16 17.15 22.60
N SER A 235 4.25 17.66 22.06
CA SER A 235 5.40 16.84 21.69
C SER A 235 6.00 16.23 22.96
N GLN A 236 5.89 14.92 23.08
CA GLN A 236 6.51 14.17 24.18
C GLN A 236 7.82 13.60 23.66
N LYS A 237 8.94 14.06 24.24
CA LYS A 237 10.26 13.46 24.04
C LYS A 237 10.34 12.17 24.85
N MET A 238 10.96 11.15 24.27
CA MET A 238 11.27 9.88 24.91
C MET A 238 12.74 9.58 24.69
N ASP A 239 13.46 9.22 25.75
CA ASP A 239 14.90 8.98 25.64
C ASP A 239 15.22 7.64 24.94
N ILE A 240 14.34 6.63 25.09
CA ILE A 240 14.50 5.31 24.46
C ILE A 240 13.16 4.80 23.89
N LEU A 241 13.21 4.06 22.77
CA LEU A 241 12.04 3.47 22.12
C LEU A 241 11.32 2.46 23.02
N ALA A 242 12.05 1.81 23.93
CA ALA A 242 11.46 0.91 24.92
C ALA A 242 10.37 1.59 25.76
N GLY A 243 10.51 2.89 26.06
CA GLY A 243 9.47 3.63 26.77
C GLY A 243 8.16 3.70 25.98
N PHE A 244 8.22 3.71 24.65
CA PHE A 244 7.02 3.63 23.81
C PHE A 244 6.40 2.23 23.85
N ILE A 245 7.22 1.18 23.87
CA ILE A 245 6.73 -0.20 24.03
C ILE A 245 5.96 -0.36 25.35
N ASP A 246 6.44 0.26 26.43
CA ASP A 246 5.76 0.25 27.74
C ASP A 246 4.42 1.03 27.74
N LEU A 247 4.28 2.04 26.86
CA LEU A 247 3.01 2.74 26.66
C LEU A 247 2.00 1.91 25.84
N LEU A 248 2.44 0.86 25.14
CA LEU A 248 1.55 0.04 24.35
C LEU A 248 0.69 -0.84 25.27
N PRO A 249 -0.64 -0.78 25.12
CA PRO A 249 -1.56 -1.44 26.04
C PRO A 249 -1.33 -2.94 26.05
N ALA A 250 -1.24 -3.52 27.25
CA ALA A 250 -0.95 -4.94 27.46
C ALA A 250 -1.95 -5.89 26.75
N THR A 251 -3.13 -5.39 26.39
CA THR A 251 -4.20 -6.13 25.71
C THR A 251 -4.57 -5.50 24.37
N GLY A 252 -5.08 -6.31 23.44
CA GLY A 252 -5.62 -5.85 22.16
C GLY A 252 -4.63 -5.85 21.00
N GLY A 253 -3.60 -6.70 21.04
CA GLY A 253 -2.59 -6.87 19.99
C GLY A 253 -1.78 -5.60 19.65
N VAL A 254 -0.56 -5.79 19.15
CA VAL A 254 0.31 -4.71 18.66
C VAL A 254 0.97 -5.16 17.37
N SER A 255 1.11 -4.26 16.40
CA SER A 255 1.94 -4.53 15.23
C SER A 255 2.83 -3.32 14.96
N MET A 256 4.06 -3.39 15.47
CA MET A 256 5.03 -2.31 15.35
C MET A 256 5.68 -2.38 13.97
N GLU A 257 5.55 -1.30 13.20
CA GLU A 257 6.23 -1.10 11.93
C GLU A 257 7.33 -0.06 12.10
N ILE A 258 8.55 -0.41 11.68
CA ILE A 258 9.69 0.49 11.54
C ILE A 258 9.91 0.63 10.04
N ALA A 259 9.47 1.74 9.46
CA ALA A 259 9.31 1.82 8.01
C ALA A 259 9.61 3.19 7.42
N ARG A 260 10.07 3.16 6.17
CA ARG A 260 10.16 4.33 5.31
C ARG A 260 8.88 4.48 4.50
N ARG A 261 8.43 5.72 4.32
CA ARG A 261 7.37 6.08 3.37
C ARG A 261 7.97 6.92 2.24
N VAL A 262 7.59 6.59 1.00
CA VAL A 262 8.03 7.30 -0.20
C VAL A 262 6.80 7.61 -1.06
N GLU A 263 6.68 8.86 -1.50
CA GLU A 263 5.52 9.30 -2.29
C GLU A 263 5.43 8.59 -3.63
N LYS A 264 4.20 8.40 -4.11
CA LYS A 264 3.90 7.68 -5.35
C LYS A 264 4.72 8.16 -6.54
N ASN A 265 4.83 9.48 -6.74
CA ASN A 265 5.51 10.04 -7.91
C ASN A 265 7.00 9.70 -7.90
N ASP A 266 7.64 9.79 -6.74
CA ASP A 266 9.06 9.45 -6.58
C ASP A 266 9.31 7.97 -6.80
N VAL A 267 8.42 7.11 -6.29
CA VAL A 267 8.52 5.65 -6.47
C VAL A 267 8.38 5.26 -7.95
N VAL A 268 7.43 5.87 -8.66
CA VAL A 268 7.24 5.63 -10.10
C VAL A 268 8.45 6.15 -10.88
N ALA A 269 8.97 7.33 -10.55
CA ALA A 269 10.14 7.91 -11.19
C ALA A 269 11.41 7.07 -10.96
N ARG A 270 11.54 6.44 -9.77
CA ARG A 270 12.67 5.56 -9.43
C ARG A 270 12.68 4.26 -10.26
N GLY A 271 11.54 3.84 -10.80
CA GLY A 271 11.44 2.68 -11.68
C GLY A 271 11.95 1.40 -11.01
N LYS A 272 12.75 0.61 -11.73
CA LYS A 272 13.29 -0.67 -11.23
C LYS A 272 14.26 -0.51 -10.05
N ASP A 273 14.93 0.63 -9.94
CA ASP A 273 16.00 0.86 -8.95
C ASP A 273 15.43 0.94 -7.52
N ILE A 274 14.11 1.11 -7.37
CA ILE A 274 13.43 1.04 -6.06
C ILE A 274 13.63 -0.32 -5.39
N ALA A 275 13.86 -1.39 -6.15
CA ALA A 275 14.16 -2.71 -5.58
C ALA A 275 15.50 -2.73 -4.85
N ASP A 276 16.49 -1.97 -5.34
CA ASP A 276 17.79 -1.84 -4.71
C ASP A 276 17.66 -0.98 -3.43
N ASP A 277 16.90 0.12 -3.47
CA ASP A 277 16.62 0.96 -2.29
C ASP A 277 15.93 0.16 -1.17
N ILE A 278 14.95 -0.69 -1.53
CA ILE A 278 14.27 -1.59 -0.58
C ILE A 278 15.24 -2.60 0.02
N ALA A 279 16.06 -3.25 -0.82
CA ALA A 279 17.01 -4.25 -0.36
C ALA A 279 18.10 -3.65 0.54
N GLU A 280 18.58 -2.45 0.20
CA GLU A 280 19.53 -1.72 1.03
C GLU A 280 18.95 -1.43 2.41
N LEU A 281 17.71 -0.93 2.48
CA LEU A 281 17.07 -0.69 3.78
C LEU A 281 16.91 -1.99 4.57
N PHE A 282 16.45 -3.08 3.94
CA PHE A 282 16.31 -4.37 4.63
C PHE A 282 17.65 -4.91 5.15
N ALA A 283 18.74 -4.73 4.39
CA ALA A 283 20.08 -5.12 4.85
C ALA A 283 20.52 -4.28 6.07
N ARG A 284 20.18 -2.99 6.12
CA ARG A 284 20.48 -2.11 7.26
C ARG A 284 19.62 -2.43 8.48
N LEU A 285 18.37 -2.86 8.27
CA LEU A 285 17.45 -3.31 9.33
C LEU A 285 17.66 -4.78 9.73
N MET A 286 18.65 -5.48 9.15
CA MET A 286 18.94 -6.88 9.47
C MET A 286 19.18 -7.16 10.96
N PRO A 287 19.86 -6.29 11.74
CA PRO A 287 20.02 -6.51 13.18
C PRO A 287 18.69 -6.66 13.94
N LEU A 288 17.62 -5.97 13.52
CA LEU A 288 16.29 -6.12 14.11
C LEU A 288 15.70 -7.50 13.81
N TYR A 289 15.85 -7.96 12.57
CA TYR A 289 15.38 -9.28 12.15
C TYR A 289 16.14 -10.38 12.89
N GLU A 290 17.46 -10.26 13.00
CA GLU A 290 18.31 -11.17 13.77
C GLU A 290 17.96 -11.18 15.27
N ALA A 291 17.63 -10.03 15.84
CA ALA A 291 17.23 -9.94 17.24
C ALA A 291 15.90 -10.66 17.49
N ALA A 292 14.92 -10.48 16.59
CA ALA A 292 13.59 -11.07 16.73
C ALA A 292 13.57 -12.59 16.48
N VAL A 293 14.33 -13.09 15.50
CA VAL A 293 14.24 -14.50 15.04
C VAL A 293 15.17 -15.45 15.83
N LYS A 294 15.84 -14.98 16.89
CA LYS A 294 16.64 -15.82 17.81
C LYS A 294 15.79 -16.86 18.53
#